data_AF-A0A4S4KYE9-F1
#
_entry.id   AF-A0A4S4KYE9-F1
#
_cell.length_a   1.000
_cell.length_b   1.000
_cell.length_c   1.000
_cell.angle_alpha   90.00
_cell.angle_beta   90.00
_cell.angle_gamma   90.00
#
_symmetry.space_group_name_H-M   'P 1'
#
loop_
_entity.id
_entity.type
_entity.pdbx_description
1 polymer ?
#
loop_
_entity_poly.entity_id
_entity_poly.type
_entity_poly.pdbx_seq_one_letter_code
_entity_poly.pdbx_strand_id
1 'polypeptide(L)'
;MSTPAPTGEARLSKPNNFDGDKSYARCFLSSCQAYLSLNEQIYNTDQSKIIFVLSFMQEKAAGDWATNRTTIALAPNPTTNTPTGFGTWVDFLNDFRNTFITTNDSADA
;
A
#
# COMPACT_ATOMS: atom_id res chain seq x y z
N MET A 1 29.73 -11.12 20.35
CA MET A 1 28.57 -11.97 20.03
C MET A 1 27.58 -11.08 19.31
N SER A 2 27.31 -11.34 18.02
CA SER A 2 26.31 -10.57 17.26
C SER A 2 24.95 -11.21 17.48
N THR A 3 24.00 -10.43 18.00
CA THR A 3 22.60 -10.85 18.15
C THR A 3 22.05 -11.22 16.77
N PRO A 4 21.44 -12.40 16.57
CA PRO A 4 20.78 -12.70 15.31
C PRO A 4 19.64 -11.70 15.10
N ALA A 5 19.54 -11.15 13.89
CA ALA A 5 18.42 -10.31 13.52
C ALA A 5 17.11 -11.07 13.79
N PRO A 6 16.09 -10.42 14.37
CA PRO A 6 14.82 -11.08 14.63
C PRO A 6 14.27 -11.67 13.34
N THR A 7 14.11 -12.98 13.30
CA THR A 7 13.73 -13.74 12.11
C THR A 7 12.22 -13.68 11.80
N GLY A 8 11.46 -12.85 12.54
CA GLY A 8 10.01 -12.81 12.49
C GLY A 8 9.44 -11.40 12.57
N GLU A 9 8.19 -11.27 12.12
CA GLU A 9 7.43 -10.02 12.11
C GLU A 9 7.19 -9.52 13.53
N ALA A 10 7.57 -8.28 13.79
CA ALA A 10 7.35 -7.62 15.06
C ALA A 10 5.84 -7.46 15.30
N ARG A 11 5.43 -7.74 16.54
CA ARG A 11 4.01 -7.76 16.93
C ARG A 11 3.49 -6.36 17.21
N LEU A 12 3.10 -5.66 16.15
CA LEU A 12 2.17 -4.53 16.21
C LEU A 12 0.77 -5.02 15.82
N SER A 13 -0.28 -4.37 16.32
CA SER A 13 -1.62 -4.58 15.77
C SER A 13 -1.62 -4.27 14.27
N LYS A 14 -2.16 -5.18 13.47
CA LYS A 14 -2.30 -4.96 12.02
C LYS A 14 -3.30 -3.82 11.75
N PRO A 15 -3.16 -3.10 10.61
CA PRO A 15 -4.16 -2.13 10.19
C PRO A 15 -5.55 -2.75 10.08
N ASN A 16 -6.59 -1.95 10.31
CA ASN A 16 -7.96 -2.36 9.99
C ASN A 16 -8.17 -2.35 8.47
N ASN A 17 -9.18 -3.08 8.01
CA ASN A 17 -9.61 -2.99 6.61
C ASN A 17 -10.02 -1.56 6.26
N PHE A 18 -9.68 -1.16 5.05
CA PHE A 18 -10.05 0.11 4.47
C PHE A 18 -11.06 -0.11 3.36
N ASP A 19 -12.18 0.60 3.44
CA ASP A 19 -13.31 0.49 2.51
C ASP A 19 -13.35 1.63 1.47
N GLY A 20 -12.45 2.61 1.59
CA GLY A 20 -12.40 3.79 0.73
C GLY A 20 -12.90 5.07 1.40
N ASP A 21 -13.31 5.05 2.67
CA ASP A 21 -13.70 6.26 3.39
C ASP A 21 -12.55 7.29 3.50
N LYS A 22 -12.71 8.40 2.78
CA LYS A 22 -11.72 9.48 2.75
C LYS A 22 -11.43 10.09 4.13
N SER A 23 -12.38 10.03 5.07
CA SER A 23 -12.19 10.51 6.44
C SER A 23 -11.17 9.67 7.21
N TYR A 24 -11.12 8.36 6.91
CA TYR A 24 -10.22 7.40 7.55
C TYR A 24 -8.92 7.14 6.75
N ALA A 25 -8.88 7.51 5.47
CA ALA A 25 -7.77 7.21 4.56
C ALA A 25 -6.38 7.61 5.09
N ARG A 26 -6.26 8.78 5.74
CA ARG A 26 -5.00 9.23 6.36
C ARG A 26 -4.58 8.31 7.52
N CYS A 27 -5.52 7.96 8.40
CA CYS A 27 -5.27 7.10 9.56
C CYS A 27 -4.88 5.68 9.14
N PHE A 28 -5.60 5.13 8.16
CA PHE A 28 -5.26 3.85 7.55
C PHE A 28 -3.83 3.84 7.01
N LEU A 29 -3.48 4.83 6.17
CA LEU A 29 -2.15 4.89 5.56
C LEU A 29 -1.04 5.04 6.60
N SER A 30 -1.23 5.89 7.61
CA SER A 30 -0.28 6.03 8.73
C SER A 30 -0.08 4.72 9.49
N SER A 31 -1.16 3.96 9.72
CA SER A 31 -1.09 2.66 10.39
C SER A 31 -0.28 1.64 9.56
N CYS A 32 -0.51 1.60 8.24
CA CYS A 32 0.28 0.76 7.34
C CYS A 32 1.76 1.16 7.35
N GLN A 33 2.07 2.45 7.26
CA GLN A 33 3.45 2.94 7.23
C GLN A 33 4.19 2.64 8.54
N ALA A 34 3.54 2.84 9.70
CA ALA A 34 4.13 2.49 10.98
C ALA A 34 4.46 0.99 11.08
N TYR A 35 3.54 0.14 10.62
CA TYR A 35 3.75 -1.30 10.60
C TYR A 35 4.90 -1.70 9.67
N LEU A 36 4.96 -1.13 8.47
CA LEU A 36 6.01 -1.39 7.49
C LEU A 36 7.38 -0.92 7.98
N SER A 37 7.46 0.25 8.61
CA SER A 37 8.70 0.77 9.20
C SER A 37 9.22 -0.13 10.33
N LEU A 38 8.33 -0.65 11.18
CA LEU A 38 8.72 -1.59 12.24
C LEU A 38 9.22 -2.92 11.66
N ASN A 39 8.70 -3.32 10.50
CA ASN A 39 8.96 -4.60 9.85
C ASN A 39 9.80 -4.44 8.57
N GLU A 40 10.63 -3.40 8.48
CA GLU A 40 11.33 -3.03 7.25
C GLU A 40 12.25 -4.14 6.73
N GLN A 41 12.81 -4.97 7.62
CA GLN A 41 13.64 -6.13 7.28
C GLN A 41 12.86 -7.21 6.50
N ILE A 42 11.54 -7.27 6.67
CA ILE A 42 10.62 -8.21 6.00
C ILE A 42 10.01 -7.55 4.76
N TYR A 43 9.48 -6.34 4.92
CA TYR A 43 8.88 -5.56 3.83
C TYR A 43 9.90 -4.60 3.22
N ASN A 44 11.00 -5.16 2.71
CA ASN A 44 12.14 -4.39 2.22
C ASN A 44 12.06 -4.00 0.73
N THR A 45 11.08 -4.51 -0.02
CA THR A 45 10.87 -4.16 -1.44
C THR A 45 9.62 -3.30 -1.61
N ASP A 46 9.61 -2.49 -2.66
CA ASP A 46 8.42 -1.71 -3.01
C ASP A 46 7.21 -2.61 -3.26
N GLN A 47 7.41 -3.73 -3.96
CA GLN A 47 6.37 -4.72 -4.19
C GLN A 47 5.77 -5.25 -2.88
N SER A 48 6.59 -5.66 -1.90
CA SER A 48 6.06 -6.21 -0.64
C SER A 48 5.32 -5.17 0.19
N LYS A 49 5.78 -3.91 0.20
CA LYS A 49 5.08 -2.79 0.83
C LYS A 49 3.73 -2.51 0.17
N ILE A 50 3.68 -2.48 -1.16
CA ILE A 50 2.46 -2.21 -1.93
C ILE A 50 1.43 -3.32 -1.69
N ILE A 51 1.84 -4.59 -1.85
CA ILE A 51 0.97 -5.75 -1.62
C ILE A 51 0.43 -5.75 -0.18
N PHE A 52 1.26 -5.40 0.80
CA PHE A 52 0.81 -5.29 2.18
C PHE A 52 -0.36 -4.31 2.31
N VAL A 53 -0.25 -3.09 1.78
CA VAL A 53 -1.34 -2.11 1.85
C VAL A 53 -2.60 -2.61 1.13
N LEU A 54 -2.43 -3.12 -0.10
CA LEU A 54 -3.54 -3.66 -0.90
C LEU A 54 -4.28 -4.80 -0.19
N SER A 55 -3.57 -5.61 0.61
CA SER A 55 -4.18 -6.72 1.34
C SER A 55 -5.21 -6.31 2.39
N PHE A 56 -5.20 -5.04 2.83
CA PHE A 56 -6.20 -4.48 3.75
C PHE A 56 -7.28 -3.65 3.03
N MET A 57 -7.25 -3.58 1.69
CA MET A 57 -8.21 -2.84 0.87
C MET A 57 -9.15 -3.84 0.18
N GLN A 58 -10.02 -4.50 0.94
CA GLN A 58 -10.86 -5.59 0.42
C GLN A 58 -12.33 -5.20 0.25
N GLU A 59 -12.70 -3.99 0.66
CA GLU A 59 -14.10 -3.59 0.80
C GLU A 59 -14.45 -2.40 -0.09
N LYS A 60 -15.67 -2.42 -0.65
CA LYS A 60 -16.27 -1.32 -1.42
C LYS A 60 -15.29 -0.73 -2.46
N ALA A 61 -15.17 0.59 -2.51
CA ALA A 61 -14.36 1.31 -3.48
C ALA A 61 -12.85 1.03 -3.34
N ALA A 62 -12.37 0.80 -2.12
CA ALA A 62 -10.98 0.41 -1.90
C ALA A 62 -10.69 -1.00 -2.45
N GLY A 63 -11.64 -1.93 -2.28
CA GLY A 63 -11.61 -3.28 -2.87
C GLY A 63 -11.48 -3.26 -4.39
N ASP A 64 -12.34 -2.48 -5.06
CA ASP A 64 -12.32 -2.35 -6.52
C ASP A 64 -10.99 -1.75 -7.01
N TRP A 65 -10.51 -0.71 -6.32
CA TRP A 65 -9.24 -0.06 -6.65
C TRP A 65 -8.04 -1.01 -6.47
N ALA A 66 -8.01 -1.77 -5.37
CA ALA A 66 -6.95 -2.72 -5.08
C ALA A 66 -6.94 -3.90 -6.06
N THR A 67 -8.12 -4.38 -6.43
CA THR A 67 -8.29 -5.43 -7.44
C THR A 67 -7.74 -4.95 -8.79
N ASN A 68 -8.16 -3.77 -9.25
CA ASN A 68 -7.70 -3.21 -10.52
C ASN A 68 -6.16 -3.02 -10.54
N ARG A 69 -5.58 -2.46 -9.47
CA ARG A 69 -4.12 -2.32 -9.30
C ARG A 69 -3.40 -3.67 -9.44
N THR A 70 -3.89 -4.68 -8.75
CA THR A 70 -3.31 -6.02 -8.76
C THR A 70 -3.43 -6.65 -10.15
N THR A 71 -4.57 -6.51 -10.82
CA THR A 71 -4.78 -7.00 -12.19
C THR A 71 -3.79 -6.37 -13.16
N ILE A 72 -3.60 -5.04 -13.11
CA ILE A 72 -2.65 -4.34 -13.98
C ILE A 72 -1.21 -4.78 -13.69
N ALA A 73 -0.83 -4.86 -12.41
CA ALA A 73 0.53 -5.24 -12.01
C ALA A 73 0.90 -6.66 -12.46
N LEU A 74 -0.05 -7.59 -12.43
CA LEU A 74 0.16 -8.98 -12.83
C LEU A 74 -0.03 -9.22 -14.32
N ALA A 75 -0.61 -8.27 -15.06
CA ALA A 75 -0.78 -8.39 -16.50
C ALA A 75 0.58 -8.40 -17.22
N PRO A 76 0.77 -9.30 -18.22
CA PRO A 76 2.00 -9.35 -18.98
C PRO A 76 2.16 -8.08 -19.83
N ASN A 77 3.36 -7.51 -19.79
CA ASN A 77 3.73 -6.41 -20.66
C ASN A 77 3.80 -6.93 -22.12
N PRO A 78 3.16 -6.25 -23.08
CA PRO A 78 3.05 -6.73 -24.46
C PRO A 78 4.40 -6.79 -25.20
N THR A 79 5.43 -6.13 -24.69
CA THR A 79 6.76 -6.05 -25.30
C THR A 79 7.76 -7.01 -24.66
N THR A 80 7.72 -7.17 -23.34
CA THR A 80 8.68 -8.01 -22.60
C THR A 80 8.13 -9.37 -22.21
N ASN A 81 6.82 -9.59 -22.31
CA ASN A 81 6.10 -10.78 -21.85
C ASN A 81 6.33 -11.13 -20.37
N THR A 82 6.77 -10.15 -19.57
CA THR A 82 6.91 -10.25 -18.10
C THR A 82 5.81 -9.45 -17.43
N PRO A 83 5.42 -9.75 -16.17
CA PRO A 83 4.47 -8.93 -15.42
C PRO A 83 4.88 -7.44 -15.42
N THR A 84 3.90 -6.55 -15.53
CA THR A 84 4.11 -5.08 -15.49
C THR A 84 4.72 -4.65 -14.15
N GLY A 85 4.42 -5.37 -13.07
CA GLY A 85 4.90 -5.09 -11.73
C GLY A 85 4.05 -4.05 -11.00
N PHE A 86 4.25 -3.95 -9.68
CA PHE A 86 3.48 -3.04 -8.82
C PHE A 86 3.95 -1.59 -8.87
N GLY A 87 5.04 -1.29 -9.58
CA GLY A 87 5.65 0.04 -9.63
C GLY A 87 6.48 0.34 -8.38
N THR A 88 6.75 1.63 -8.17
CA THR A 88 7.51 2.10 -7.01
C THR A 88 6.60 2.41 -5.83
N TRP A 89 7.15 2.35 -4.62
CA TRP A 89 6.41 2.72 -3.41
C TRP A 89 5.98 4.19 -3.42
N VAL A 90 6.78 5.07 -4.00
CA VAL A 90 6.48 6.51 -4.10
C VAL A 90 5.28 6.75 -5.01
N ASP A 91 5.25 6.13 -6.18
CA ASP A 91 4.13 6.27 -7.13
C ASP A 91 2.83 5.74 -6.52
N PHE A 92 2.90 4.58 -5.88
CA PHE A 92 1.76 4.01 -5.16
C PHE A 92 1.19 4.96 -4.10
N LEU A 93 2.04 5.57 -3.27
CA LEU A 93 1.59 6.51 -2.25
C LEU A 93 0.94 7.76 -2.84
N ASN A 94 1.46 8.26 -3.97
CA ASN A 94 0.88 9.40 -4.67
C ASN A 94 -0.51 9.05 -5.21
N ASP A 95 -0.64 7.90 -5.85
CA ASP A 95 -1.91 7.43 -6.38
C ASP A 95 -2.95 7.18 -5.29
N PHE A 96 -2.54 6.59 -4.16
CA PHE A 96 -3.40 6.42 -3.00
C PHE A 96 -3.91 7.77 -2.49
N ARG A 97 -3.02 8.76 -2.32
CA ARG A 97 -3.39 10.11 -1.83
C ARG A 97 -4.33 10.82 -2.79
N ASN A 98 -4.04 10.75 -4.08
CA ASN A 98 -4.88 11.35 -5.13
C ASN A 98 -6.28 10.72 -5.16
N THR A 99 -6.39 9.42 -4.91
CA THR A 99 -7.66 8.70 -4.94
C THR A 99 -8.48 8.94 -3.66
N PHE A 100 -7.87 8.76 -2.49
CA PHE A 100 -8.60 8.61 -1.22
C PHE A 100 -8.41 9.75 -0.23
N ILE A 101 -7.39 10.59 -0.38
CA ILE A 101 -7.14 11.66 0.59
C ILE A 101 -7.62 13.00 0.04
N THR A 102 -7.35 13.29 -1.24
CA THR A 102 -7.62 14.57 -1.93
C THR A 102 -7.23 15.81 -1.12
N THR A 103 -6.22 16.54 -1.61
CA THR A 103 -5.89 17.89 -1.16
C THR A 103 -7.11 18.78 -1.38
N ASN A 104 -7.70 19.27 -0.30
CA ASN A 104 -8.50 20.48 -0.37
C ASN A 104 -7.55 21.63 -0.74
N ASP A 105 -7.39 21.88 -2.03
CA ASP A 105 -6.94 23.17 -2.56
C ASP A 105 -8.06 23.77 -3.43
N SER A 106 -9.23 23.84 -2.82
CA SER A 106 -10.30 24.74 -3.24
C SER A 106 -10.86 25.41 -1.99
N ALA A 107 -9.97 26.02 -1.22
CA ALA A 107 -10.25 27.33 -0.66
C ALA A 107 -9.78 28.35 -1.70
N ASP A 108 -10.59 29.36 -1.98
CA ASP A 108 -10.37 30.46 -2.93
C ASP A 108 -10.69 30.20 -4.42
N ALA A 109 -11.99 30.34 -4.75
CA ALA A 109 -12.46 31.27 -5.78
C ALA A 109 -13.91 31.70 -5.51
#